data_AF-A0A914KUA3-F1
#
_entry.id   AF-A0A914KUA3-F1
#
_cell.length_a   1.000
_cell.length_b   1.000
_cell.length_c   1.000
_cell.angle_alpha   90.00
_cell.angle_beta   90.00
_cell.angle_gamma   90.00
#
_symmetry.space_group_name_H-M   'P 1'
#
loop_
_entity.id
_entity.type
_entity.pdbx_description
1 polymer ?
#
loop_
_entity_poly.entity_id
_entity_poly.type
_entity_poly.pdbx_seq_one_letter_code
_entity_poly.pdbx_strand_id
1 'polypeptide(L)'
;MSSLFSKNSFTLSSSSAISNGSNTSLNSSNFDIDPLKLLTSKLSKFRDQISQTLLSTPEGFSSLSAFIDDFCLFYGFNPSERARSFGYFSLYEFLKSDYMKGRVCFKINFNGELFLFPLADDNTRQIFNQILISYDERIQRNKRRANLRPFSKRRNFY
;
A
#
# COMPACT_ATOMS: atom_id res chain seq x y z
N MET A 1 40.82 -7.91 -14.36
CA MET A 1 39.57 -8.70 -14.24
C MET A 1 39.81 -9.83 -13.27
N SER A 2 39.07 -9.88 -12.16
CA SER A 2 38.83 -11.10 -11.36
C SER A 2 37.86 -10.75 -10.23
N SER A 3 36.68 -11.36 -10.27
CA SER A 3 35.55 -11.16 -9.35
C SER A 3 35.83 -11.69 -7.94
N LEU A 4 35.56 -10.90 -6.91
CA LEU A 4 35.39 -11.39 -5.54
C LEU A 4 33.89 -11.53 -5.26
N PHE A 5 33.35 -12.75 -5.35
CA PHE A 5 32.10 -13.10 -4.69
C PHE A 5 32.45 -13.62 -3.29
N SER A 6 32.28 -12.78 -2.27
CA SER A 6 32.34 -13.20 -0.88
C SER A 6 31.07 -13.99 -0.54
N LYS A 7 31.25 -15.27 -0.20
CA LYS A 7 30.21 -16.16 0.30
C LYS A 7 29.86 -15.76 1.73
N ASN A 8 28.75 -15.07 1.94
CA ASN A 8 28.19 -14.90 3.28
C ASN A 8 27.45 -16.19 3.68
N SER A 9 28.15 -17.08 4.38
CA SER A 9 27.55 -18.19 5.10
C SER A 9 26.99 -17.68 6.43
N PHE A 10 25.67 -17.64 6.59
CA PHE A 10 25.04 -17.42 7.88
C PHE A 10 24.99 -18.74 8.67
N THR A 11 25.84 -18.88 9.68
CA THR A 11 25.71 -19.92 10.71
C THR A 11 24.89 -19.37 11.87
N LEU A 12 23.66 -19.89 12.07
CA LEU A 12 22.91 -19.69 13.31
C LEU A 12 23.45 -20.67 14.36
N SER A 13 24.30 -20.19 15.26
CA SER A 13 24.65 -20.93 16.48
C SER A 13 23.51 -20.78 17.48
N SER A 14 22.73 -21.85 17.68
CA SER A 14 21.72 -21.92 18.73
C SER A 14 22.40 -22.10 20.08
N SER A 15 22.45 -21.03 20.88
CA SER A 15 22.89 -21.10 22.28
C SER A 15 21.79 -21.74 23.13
N SER A 16 21.95 -23.03 23.44
CA SER A 16 21.12 -23.73 24.43
C SER A 16 21.60 -23.39 25.85
N ALA A 17 20.88 -22.52 26.54
CA ALA A 17 20.99 -22.38 27.99
C ALA A 17 19.93 -23.27 28.65
N ILE A 18 20.39 -24.26 29.39
CA ILE A 18 19.59 -25.17 30.22
C ILE A 18 19.32 -24.46 31.55
N SER A 19 18.05 -24.33 31.94
CA SER A 19 17.69 -24.31 33.37
C SER A 19 16.25 -24.79 33.59
N ASN A 20 16.14 -25.82 34.41
CA ASN A 20 14.97 -26.60 34.82
C ASN A 20 13.69 -25.81 35.13
N GLY A 21 12.55 -26.38 34.75
CA GLY A 21 11.27 -26.05 35.36
C GLY A 21 10.05 -26.58 34.60
N SER A 22 9.62 -27.79 34.94
CA SER A 22 8.22 -28.25 34.90
C SER A 22 7.57 -28.49 33.53
N ASN A 23 7.40 -29.78 33.21
CA ASN A 23 6.52 -30.26 32.15
C ASN A 23 5.06 -29.86 32.42
N THR A 24 4.59 -28.83 31.72
CA THR A 24 3.25 -28.89 31.12
C THR A 24 3.49 -28.99 29.62
N SER A 25 2.95 -30.05 29.02
CA SER A 25 3.00 -30.25 27.57
C SER A 25 2.23 -29.11 26.90
N LEU A 26 2.90 -27.99 26.70
CA LEU A 26 2.55 -27.05 25.66
C LEU A 26 2.64 -27.87 24.40
N ASN A 27 1.47 -28.18 23.87
CA ASN A 27 1.27 -28.64 22.52
C ASN A 27 1.88 -27.54 21.64
N SER A 28 3.20 -27.58 21.44
CA SER A 28 3.85 -26.81 20.41
C SER A 28 3.38 -27.49 19.15
N SER A 29 2.23 -27.04 18.65
CA SER A 29 2.03 -27.04 17.21
C SER A 29 3.26 -26.31 16.67
N ASN A 30 4.29 -27.09 16.35
CA ASN A 30 5.29 -26.71 15.38
C ASN A 30 4.45 -26.41 14.16
N PHE A 31 4.04 -25.14 14.03
CA PHE A 31 3.62 -24.66 12.76
C PHE A 31 4.89 -24.80 11.94
N ASP A 32 4.98 -25.89 11.18
CA ASP A 32 5.80 -25.98 9.99
C ASP A 32 5.27 -24.87 9.07
N ILE A 33 5.65 -23.64 9.39
CA ILE A 33 5.37 -22.47 8.58
C ILE A 33 6.27 -22.67 7.39
N ASP A 34 5.71 -23.26 6.33
CA ASP A 34 6.35 -23.31 5.04
C ASP A 34 6.86 -21.89 4.69
N PRO A 35 8.19 -21.68 4.63
CA PRO A 35 8.77 -20.37 4.40
C PRO A 35 8.26 -19.73 3.11
N LEU A 36 7.93 -20.54 2.09
CA LEU A 36 7.36 -20.08 0.83
C LEU A 36 5.94 -19.55 1.00
N LYS A 37 5.13 -20.23 1.82
CA LYS A 37 3.76 -19.80 2.13
C LYS A 37 3.76 -18.49 2.91
N LEU A 38 4.68 -18.34 3.87
CA LEU A 38 4.87 -17.09 4.60
C LEU A 38 5.30 -15.94 3.67
N LEU A 39 6.25 -16.20 2.76
CA LEU A 39 6.70 -15.22 1.79
C LEU A 39 5.57 -14.78 0.86
N THR A 40 4.81 -15.74 0.34
CA THR A 40 3.64 -15.49 -0.53
C THR A 40 2.58 -14.65 0.18
N SER A 41 2.29 -14.96 1.44
CA SER A 41 1.35 -14.18 2.25
C SER A 41 1.82 -12.74 2.48
N LYS A 42 3.11 -12.55 2.82
CA LYS A 42 3.69 -11.21 3.00
C LYS A 42 3.68 -10.40 1.71
N LEU A 43 3.97 -11.03 0.57
CA LEU A 43 3.94 -10.40 -0.75
C LEU A 43 2.52 -10.00 -1.14
N SER A 44 1.53 -10.86 -0.92
CA SER A 44 0.12 -10.54 -1.16
C SER A 44 -0.34 -9.36 -0.31
N LYS A 45 -0.02 -9.37 1.00
CA LYS A 45 -0.35 -8.26 1.90
C LYS A 45 0.27 -6.96 1.41
N PHE A 46 1.53 -6.98 0.97
CA PHE A 46 2.20 -5.80 0.44
C PHE A 46 1.53 -5.26 -0.83
N ARG A 47 1.16 -6.14 -1.77
CA ARG A 47 0.37 -5.76 -2.96
C ARG A 47 -0.96 -5.11 -2.60
N ASP A 48 -1.66 -5.65 -1.60
CA ASP A 48 -2.95 -5.12 -1.20
C ASP A 48 -2.80 -3.72 -0.56
N GLN A 49 -1.74 -3.50 0.22
CA GLN A 49 -1.39 -2.17 0.77
C GLN A 49 -1.07 -1.15 -0.33
N ILE A 50 -0.30 -1.58 -1.36
CA ILE A 50 0.01 -0.73 -2.52
C ILE A 50 -1.27 -0.35 -3.26
N SER A 51 -2.16 -1.33 -3.50
CA SER A 51 -3.45 -1.11 -4.17
C SER A 51 -4.33 -0.14 -3.37
N GLN A 52 -4.43 -0.32 -2.06
CA GLN A 52 -5.18 0.58 -1.19
C GLN A 52 -4.66 2.02 -1.22
N THR A 53 -3.33 2.19 -1.24
CA THR A 53 -2.71 3.51 -1.37
C THR A 53 -2.98 4.14 -2.74
N LEU A 54 -2.92 3.34 -3.82
CA LEU A 54 -3.28 3.84 -5.15
C LEU A 54 -4.75 4.30 -5.21
N LEU A 55 -5.63 3.62 -4.48
CA LEU A 55 -7.07 3.92 -4.44
C LEU A 55 -7.43 5.06 -3.48
N SER A 56 -6.58 5.42 -2.53
CA SER A 56 -6.83 6.57 -1.67
C SER A 56 -6.79 7.89 -2.44
N THR A 57 -6.12 7.89 -3.60
CA THR A 57 -6.01 9.04 -4.49
C THR A 57 -6.50 8.67 -5.89
N PRO A 58 -7.83 8.74 -6.15
CA PRO A 58 -8.45 8.35 -7.42
C PRO A 58 -7.90 9.07 -8.65
N GLU A 59 -7.50 10.34 -8.47
CA GLU A 59 -6.90 11.19 -9.50
C GLU A 59 -5.45 10.80 -9.81
N GLY A 60 -4.89 9.83 -9.07
CA GLY A 60 -3.51 9.40 -9.17
C GLY A 60 -2.53 10.28 -8.42
N PHE A 61 -1.29 9.81 -8.36
CA PHE A 61 -0.16 10.51 -7.76
C PHE A 61 0.64 11.23 -8.84
N SER A 62 1.05 12.45 -8.52
CA SER A 62 1.88 13.29 -9.39
C SER A 62 3.31 12.77 -9.57
N SER A 63 3.79 11.95 -8.62
CA SER A 63 5.11 11.34 -8.68
C SER A 63 5.16 10.03 -7.88
N LEU A 64 6.18 9.21 -8.16
CA LEU A 64 6.49 8.05 -7.32
C LEU A 64 6.83 8.44 -5.88
N SER A 65 7.45 9.62 -5.68
CA SER A 65 7.80 10.09 -4.34
C SER A 65 6.57 10.44 -3.51
N ALA A 66 5.61 11.16 -4.11
CA ALA A 66 4.33 11.46 -3.44
C ALA A 66 3.58 10.18 -3.05
N PHE A 67 3.59 9.16 -3.91
CA PHE A 67 3.05 7.85 -3.57
C PHE A 67 3.77 7.20 -2.38
N ILE A 68 5.10 7.26 -2.34
CA ILE A 68 5.91 6.70 -1.25
C ILE A 68 5.59 7.40 0.07
N ASP A 69 5.45 8.74 0.06
CA ASP A 69 5.18 9.53 1.25
C ASP A 69 3.82 9.15 1.87
N ASP A 70 2.77 9.07 1.05
CA ASP A 70 1.43 8.63 1.50
C ASP A 70 1.44 7.18 1.99
N PHE A 71 2.15 6.29 1.29
CA PHE A 71 2.30 4.90 1.74
C PHE A 71 2.98 4.82 3.13
N CYS A 72 4.05 5.60 3.32
CA CYS A 72 4.76 5.65 4.60
C CYS A 72 3.86 6.20 5.70
N LEU A 73 3.03 7.20 5.40
CA LEU A 73 2.04 7.74 6.33
C LEU A 73 1.03 6.67 6.78
N PHE A 74 0.52 5.85 5.85
CA PHE A 74 -0.49 4.84 6.18
C PHE A 74 0.04 3.61 6.90
N TYR A 75 1.25 3.16 6.58
CA TYR A 75 1.76 1.86 7.05
C TYR A 75 3.02 1.94 7.90
N GLY A 76 3.65 3.11 8.04
CA GLY A 76 4.81 3.32 8.91
C GLY A 76 6.10 2.68 8.42
N PHE A 77 6.21 2.30 7.14
CA PHE A 77 7.44 1.76 6.56
C PHE A 77 7.62 2.17 5.10
N ASN A 78 8.87 2.14 4.62
CA ASN A 78 9.21 2.50 3.24
C ASN A 78 8.86 1.34 2.26
N PRO A 79 7.96 1.56 1.29
CA PRO A 79 7.60 0.53 0.33
C PRO A 79 8.75 0.10 -0.59
N SER A 80 9.75 0.97 -0.82
CA SER A 80 10.93 0.63 -1.63
C SER A 80 11.82 -0.40 -0.95
N GLU A 81 12.02 -0.26 0.36
CA GLU A 81 12.78 -1.25 1.15
C GLU A 81 12.02 -2.57 1.23
N ARG A 82 10.70 -2.50 1.36
CA ARG A 82 9.84 -3.68 1.36
C ARG A 82 9.89 -4.42 0.01
N ALA A 83 9.85 -3.72 -1.12
CA ALA A 83 10.03 -4.32 -2.44
C ALA A 83 11.39 -5.01 -2.56
N ARG A 84 12.48 -4.39 -2.09
CA ARG A 84 13.82 -5.01 -2.07
C ARG A 84 13.87 -6.28 -1.22
N SER A 85 13.15 -6.34 -0.11
CA SER A 85 13.07 -7.55 0.73
C SER A 85 12.42 -8.74 0.01
N PHE A 86 11.66 -8.49 -1.06
CA PHE A 86 11.09 -9.51 -1.94
C PHE A 86 11.93 -9.80 -3.20
N GLY A 87 13.11 -9.18 -3.33
CA GLY A 87 14.04 -9.41 -4.43
C GLY A 87 13.93 -8.45 -5.62
N TYR A 88 13.09 -7.41 -5.53
CA TYR A 88 13.01 -6.37 -6.57
C TYR A 88 14.12 -5.33 -6.39
N PHE A 89 14.71 -4.85 -7.49
CA PHE A 89 15.73 -3.80 -7.47
C PHE A 89 15.16 -2.45 -6.99
N SER A 90 13.91 -2.16 -7.35
CA SER A 90 13.23 -0.92 -6.99
C SER A 90 11.72 -1.10 -6.81
N LEU A 91 11.08 -0.13 -6.16
CA LEU A 91 9.61 -0.07 -6.09
C LEU A 91 8.99 0.04 -7.49
N TYR A 92 9.61 0.81 -8.37
CA TYR A 92 9.15 0.95 -9.76
C TYR A 92 9.09 -0.41 -10.48
N GLU A 93 10.13 -1.24 -10.32
CA GLU A 93 10.16 -2.58 -10.88
C GLU A 93 9.05 -3.47 -10.30
N PHE A 94 8.84 -3.44 -8.99
CA PHE A 94 7.72 -4.15 -8.35
C PHE A 94 6.38 -3.72 -8.95
N LEU A 95 6.15 -2.41 -9.09
CA LEU A 95 4.92 -1.85 -9.66
C LEU A 95 4.72 -2.21 -11.13
N LYS A 96 5.80 -2.45 -11.89
CA LYS A 96 5.76 -2.91 -13.30
C LYS A 96 5.65 -4.42 -13.45
N SER A 97 5.87 -5.19 -12.39
CA SER A 97 5.86 -6.65 -12.43
C SER A 97 4.48 -7.23 -12.74
N ASP A 98 4.46 -8.50 -13.16
CA ASP A 98 3.20 -9.25 -13.35
C ASP A 98 2.35 -9.33 -12.07
N TYR A 99 2.96 -9.19 -10.89
CA TYR A 99 2.25 -9.19 -9.62
C TYR A 99 1.33 -7.98 -9.43
N MET A 100 1.69 -6.86 -10.07
CA MET A 100 0.95 -5.59 -10.04
C MET A 100 0.14 -5.34 -11.33
N LYS A 101 0.13 -6.30 -12.25
CA LYS A 101 -0.62 -6.20 -13.51
C LYS A 101 -2.10 -5.91 -13.24
N GLY A 102 -2.63 -4.92 -13.95
CA GLY A 102 -4.02 -4.49 -13.84
C GLY A 102 -4.36 -3.65 -12.60
N ARG A 103 -3.37 -3.25 -11.79
CA ARG A 103 -3.59 -2.45 -10.56
C ARG A 103 -3.01 -1.05 -10.61
N VAL A 104 -1.98 -0.83 -11.42
CA VAL A 104 -1.31 0.48 -11.55
C VAL A 104 -1.05 0.81 -13.02
N CYS A 105 -1.42 2.03 -13.41
CA CYS A 105 -1.08 2.62 -14.69
C CYS A 105 -0.03 3.70 -14.50
N PHE A 106 0.94 3.73 -15.40
CA PHE A 106 1.95 4.78 -15.45
C PHE A 106 1.66 5.70 -16.63
N LYS A 107 1.66 7.00 -16.39
CA LYS A 107 1.69 8.00 -17.46
C LYS A 107 2.90 8.89 -17.28
N ILE A 108 3.52 9.27 -18.39
CA ILE A 108 4.61 10.24 -18.39
C ILE A 108 4.05 11.51 -19.04
N ASN A 109 4.16 12.64 -18.35
CA ASN A 109 3.73 13.93 -18.92
C ASN A 109 4.81 14.49 -19.86
N PHE A 110 4.49 15.55 -20.60
CA PHE A 110 5.42 16.24 -21.51
C PHE A 110 6.71 16.72 -20.83
N ASN A 111 6.68 16.92 -19.51
CA ASN A 111 7.83 17.31 -18.69
C ASN A 111 8.69 16.12 -18.22
N GLY A 112 8.35 14.88 -18.59
CA GLY A 112 9.06 13.67 -18.18
C GLY A 112 8.67 13.12 -16.79
N GLU A 113 7.72 13.75 -16.11
CA GLU A 113 7.27 13.33 -14.78
C GLU A 113 6.38 12.08 -14.84
N LEU A 114 6.62 11.13 -13.92
CA LEU A 114 5.90 9.86 -13.82
C LEU A 114 4.68 9.99 -12.91
N PHE A 115 3.49 9.87 -13.49
CA PHE A 115 2.22 9.80 -12.79
C PHE A 115 1.80 8.35 -12.56
N LEU A 116 1.26 8.06 -11.38
CA LEU A 116 0.76 6.74 -10.99
C LEU A 116 -0.74 6.79 -10.78
N PHE A 117 -1.50 5.99 -11.53
CA PHE A 117 -2.95 5.92 -11.39
C PHE A 117 -3.38 4.51 -10.95
N PRO A 118 -4.42 4.39 -10.11
CA PRO A 118 -5.05 3.10 -9.89
C PRO A 118 -5.67 2.60 -11.20
N LEU A 119 -5.37 1.35 -11.57
CA LEU A 119 -6.15 0.60 -12.55
C LEU A 119 -7.14 -0.26 -11.78
N ALA A 120 -8.41 -0.14 -12.13
CA ALA A 120 -9.45 -0.90 -11.49
C ALA A 120 -9.52 -2.31 -12.11
N ASP A 121 -9.12 -3.34 -11.37
CA ASP A 121 -9.63 -4.71 -11.58
C ASP A 121 -11.13 -4.75 -11.23
N ASP A 122 -11.93 -5.64 -11.82
CA ASP A 122 -13.41 -5.58 -11.76
C ASP A 122 -13.98 -5.45 -10.33
N ASN A 123 -13.34 -6.09 -9.35
CA ASN A 123 -13.71 -5.98 -7.94
C ASN A 123 -13.41 -4.59 -7.35
N THR A 124 -12.25 -4.05 -7.69
CA THR A 124 -11.81 -2.71 -7.30
C THR A 124 -12.53 -1.62 -8.10
N ARG A 125 -13.01 -1.93 -9.30
CA ARG A 125 -13.86 -1.08 -10.13
C ARG A 125 -15.23 -0.88 -9.51
N GLN A 126 -15.79 -1.92 -8.90
CA GLN A 126 -17.02 -1.79 -8.10
C GLN A 126 -16.80 -0.91 -6.87
N ILE A 127 -15.72 -1.14 -6.13
CA ILE A 127 -15.37 -0.31 -4.96
C ILE A 127 -15.11 1.15 -5.38
N PHE A 128 -14.35 1.36 -6.46
CA PHE A 128 -14.05 2.67 -7.03
C PHE A 128 -15.33 3.39 -7.47
N ASN A 129 -16.22 2.71 -8.21
CA ASN A 129 -17.51 3.26 -8.63
C ASN A 129 -18.38 3.62 -7.40
N GLN A 130 -18.41 2.77 -6.37
CA GLN A 130 -19.14 3.08 -5.13
C GLN A 130 -18.57 4.31 -4.41
N ILE A 131 -17.25 4.43 -4.33
CA ILE A 131 -16.58 5.59 -3.72
C ILE A 131 -16.89 6.87 -4.51
N LEU A 132 -16.80 6.83 -5.84
CA LEU A 132 -17.10 7.96 -6.72
C LEU A 132 -18.55 8.44 -6.58
N ILE A 133 -19.50 7.50 -6.61
CA ILE A 133 -20.92 7.78 -6.38
C ILE A 133 -21.10 8.43 -5.00
N SER A 134 -20.47 7.89 -3.96
CA SER A 134 -20.58 8.44 -2.60
C SER A 134 -20.01 9.86 -2.47
N TYR A 135 -18.96 10.17 -3.22
CA TYR A 135 -18.32 11.48 -3.23
C TYR A 135 -19.20 12.53 -3.94
N ASP A 136 -19.74 12.20 -5.11
CA ASP A 136 -20.65 13.09 -5.84
C ASP A 136 -21.92 13.38 -5.02
N GLU A 137 -22.47 12.37 -4.34
CA GLU A 137 -23.60 12.58 -3.43
C GLU A 137 -23.26 13.54 -2.28
N ARG A 138 -22.06 13.44 -1.70
CA ARG A 138 -21.60 14.36 -0.66
C ARG A 138 -21.46 15.78 -1.19
N ILE A 139 -20.89 15.96 -2.38
CA ILE A 139 -20.79 17.27 -3.04
C ILE A 139 -22.18 17.86 -3.27
N GLN A 140 -23.13 17.06 -3.79
CA GLN A 140 -24.49 17.53 -4.06
C GLN A 140 -25.23 17.90 -2.78
N ARG A 141 -25.10 17.11 -1.70
CA ARG A 141 -25.65 17.47 -0.38
C ARG A 141 -25.04 18.77 0.16
N ASN A 142 -23.73 18.95 0.00
CA ASN A 142 -23.05 20.17 0.45
C ASN A 142 -23.50 21.40 -0.35
N LYS A 143 -23.68 21.29 -1.68
CA LYS A 143 -24.25 22.35 -2.52
C LYS A 143 -25.68 22.71 -2.10
N ARG A 144 -26.53 21.71 -1.85
CA ARG A 144 -27.91 21.94 -1.36
C ARG A 144 -27.93 22.63 0.01
N ARG A 145 -27.03 22.26 0.92
CA ARG A 145 -26.91 22.90 2.24
C ARG A 145 -26.36 24.33 2.17
N ALA A 146 -25.45 24.61 1.24
CA ALA A 146 -24.94 25.96 1.00
C ALA A 146 -26.05 26.89 0.47
N ASN A 147 -26.92 26.38 -0.40
CA ASN A 147 -28.06 27.14 -0.96
C ASN A 147 -29.22 27.34 0.03
N LEU A 148 -29.19 26.70 1.19
CA LEU A 148 -30.24 26.80 2.23
C LEU A 148 -29.89 27.77 3.37
N ARG A 149 -28.77 28.51 3.31
CA ARG A 149 -28.53 29.59 4.28
C ARG A 149 -29.47 30.76 3.96
N PRO A 150 -30.46 31.10 4.81
CA PRO A 150 -31.27 32.28 4.58
C PRO A 150 -30.39 33.49 4.87
N PHE A 151 -30.28 34.40 3.92
CA PHE A 151 -29.85 35.77 4.19
C PHE A 151 -30.81 36.34 5.26
N SER A 152 -30.36 36.43 6.50
CA SER A 152 -31.07 37.14 7.55
C SER A 152 -31.09 38.62 7.17
N LYS A 153 -32.22 39.07 6.60
CA LYS A 153 -32.52 40.50 6.39
C LYS A 153 -32.44 41.19 7.75
N ARG A 154 -31.39 41.99 7.96
CA ARG A 154 -31.36 43.04 8.98
C ARG A 154 -32.55 43.96 8.72
N ARG A 155 -33.57 43.91 9.58
CA ARG A 155 -34.60 44.95 9.66
C ARG A 155 -33.96 46.16 10.34
N ASN A 156 -33.76 47.23 9.60
CA ASN A 156 -33.65 48.56 10.21
C ASN A 156 -35.03 49.20 10.09
N PHE A 157 -35.65 49.41 11.25
CA PHE A 157 -36.77 50.32 11.42
C PHE A 157 -36.20 51.74 11.34
N TYR A 158 -36.74 52.56 10.43
CA TYR A 158 -37.16 53.94 10.67
C TYR A 158 -38.19 54.31 9.60
#